data_AF-A0A382Z2E8-F1
#
_entry.id   AF-A0A382Z2E8-F1
#
_cell.length_a   1.000
_cell.length_b   1.000
_cell.length_c   1.000
_cell.angle_alpha   90.00
_cell.angle_beta   90.00
_cell.angle_gamma   90.00
#
_symmetry.space_group_name_H-M   'P 1'
#
loop_
_entity.id
_entity.type
_entity.pdbx_description
1 polymer ?
#
loop_
_entity_poly.entity_id
_entity_poly.type
_entity_poly.pdbx_seq_one_letter_code
_entity_poly.pdbx_strand_id
1 'polypeptide(L)'
;MLPKLATPKYDMIVPSTGKAITYRPYVVKEEKILLIALETQDEDAIEKAVLNIINECVETPINVNDLTTFDVEFMFITLRSKSVGEGIKLTPKCDGDECEEINEVVINLEKVTVENLKDAPDKHIKLTDDISIDLRWTTMKDRVENLKKDTETETIINMIVTSLETIYSGEDTYA
;
A
#
# COMPACT_ATOMS: atom_id res chain seq x y z
N MET A 1 31.58 11.92 21.46
CA MET A 1 30.44 11.11 20.95
C MET A 1 29.69 11.97 19.96
N LEU A 2 29.43 11.48 18.73
CA LEU A 2 28.54 12.18 17.81
C LEU A 2 27.13 12.18 18.42
N PRO A 3 26.42 13.31 18.44
CA PRO A 3 25.04 13.34 18.91
C PRO A 3 24.20 12.44 18.00
N LYS A 4 23.55 11.43 18.59
CA LYS A 4 22.54 10.66 17.89
C LYS A 4 21.32 11.56 17.75
N LEU A 5 20.94 11.90 16.52
CA LEU A 5 19.65 12.52 16.24
C LEU A 5 18.57 11.55 16.73
N ALA A 6 17.91 11.89 17.84
CA ALA A 6 16.75 11.15 18.31
C ALA A 6 15.56 11.58 17.44
N THR A 7 15.18 10.74 16.48
CA THR A 7 13.92 10.95 15.76
C THR A 7 12.76 10.59 16.70
N PRO A 8 11.71 11.41 16.77
CA PRO A 8 10.51 11.08 17.52
C PRO A 8 9.89 9.79 16.98
N LYS A 9 9.27 9.04 17.89
CA LYS A 9 8.59 7.78 17.59
C LYS A 9 7.09 7.97 17.72
N TYR A 10 6.36 7.28 16.87
CA TYR A 10 4.91 7.33 16.79
C TYR A 10 4.38 5.92 16.59
N ASP A 11 3.09 5.74 16.87
CA ASP A 11 2.40 4.48 16.60
C ASP A 11 1.40 4.68 15.47
N MET A 12 1.21 3.65 14.65
CA MET A 12 0.14 3.55 13.66
C MET A 12 -0.49 2.17 13.69
N ILE A 13 -1.70 2.08 13.16
CA ILE A 13 -2.41 0.81 12.96
C ILE A 13 -2.26 0.40 11.49
N VAL A 14 -1.75 -0.80 11.23
CA VAL A 14 -1.72 -1.37 9.88
C VAL A 14 -3.16 -1.64 9.43
N PRO A 15 -3.65 -1.01 8.34
CA PRO A 15 -5.06 -1.04 7.99
C PRO A 15 -5.64 -2.45 7.78
N SER A 16 -4.93 -3.34 7.08
CA SER A 16 -5.44 -4.68 6.73
C SER A 16 -5.52 -5.63 7.93
N THR A 17 -4.66 -5.44 8.93
CA THR A 17 -4.50 -6.39 10.05
C THR A 17 -4.98 -5.83 11.39
N GLY A 18 -5.15 -4.51 11.51
CA GLY A 18 -5.45 -3.85 12.78
C GLY A 18 -4.29 -3.88 13.78
N LYS A 19 -3.09 -4.36 13.39
CA LYS A 19 -1.94 -4.46 14.29
C LYS A 19 -1.32 -3.08 14.51
N ALA A 20 -1.05 -2.76 15.78
CA ALA A 20 -0.29 -1.58 16.15
C ALA A 20 1.21 -1.79 15.90
N ILE A 21 1.85 -0.79 15.31
CA ILE A 21 3.29 -0.77 15.05
C ILE A 21 3.87 0.59 15.39
N THR A 22 5.11 0.59 15.86
CA THR A 22 5.89 1.79 16.18
C THR A 22 6.82 2.12 15.01
N TYR A 23 6.90 3.40 14.67
CA TYR A 23 7.71 3.90 13.57
C TYR A 23 8.37 5.24 13.91
N ARG A 24 9.35 5.64 13.09
CA ARG A 24 9.89 7.00 13.04
C ARG A 24 9.60 7.62 11.67
N PRO A 25 9.46 8.96 11.55
CA PRO A 25 9.39 9.61 10.25
C PRO A 25 10.66 9.33 9.44
N TYR A 26 10.52 9.26 8.11
CA TYR A 26 11.69 9.16 7.25
C TYR A 26 12.51 10.47 7.33
N VAL A 27 13.82 10.45 7.08
CA VAL A 27 14.65 11.66 7.07
C VAL A 27 15.18 11.94 5.66
N VAL A 28 16.00 12.99 5.52
CA VAL A 28 16.59 13.41 4.23
C VAL A 28 17.33 12.26 3.51
N LYS A 29 17.85 11.28 4.26
CA LYS A 29 18.49 10.08 3.70
C LYS A 29 17.49 9.27 2.86
N GLU A 30 16.36 8.89 3.45
CA GLU A 30 15.32 8.11 2.80
C GLU A 30 14.63 8.89 1.68
N GLU A 31 14.42 10.20 1.85
CA GLU A 31 13.89 11.06 0.79
C GLU A 31 14.78 11.04 -0.47
N LYS A 32 16.10 11.09 -0.29
CA LYS A 32 17.05 10.97 -1.42
C LYS A 32 16.98 9.62 -2.11
N ILE A 33 16.83 8.53 -1.36
CA ILE A 33 16.68 7.18 -1.94
C ILE A 33 15.45 7.14 -2.84
N LEU A 34 14.33 7.70 -2.38
CA LEU A 34 13.11 7.80 -3.17
C LEU A 34 13.29 8.66 -4.42
N LEU A 35 13.92 9.84 -4.30
CA LEU A 35 14.15 10.73 -5.45
C LEU A 35 15.00 10.05 -6.54
N ILE A 36 16.07 9.36 -6.15
CA ILE A 36 16.91 8.61 -7.09
C ILE A 36 16.11 7.50 -7.78
N ALA A 37 15.23 6.81 -7.06
CA ALA A 37 14.36 5.79 -7.65
C ALA A 37 13.33 6.40 -8.61
N LEU A 38 12.78 7.58 -8.29
CA LEU A 38 11.85 8.29 -9.18
C LEU A 38 12.54 8.76 -10.48
N GLU A 39 13.85 9.10 -10.42
CA GLU A 39 14.64 9.48 -11.60
C GLU A 39 14.83 8.32 -12.59
N THR A 40 14.76 7.06 -12.16
CA THR A 40 14.89 5.91 -13.06
C THR A 40 13.66 5.68 -13.93
N GLN A 41 12.50 6.22 -13.54
CA GLN A 41 11.19 5.95 -14.16
C GLN A 41 10.83 4.45 -14.22
N ASP A 42 11.45 3.64 -13.35
CA ASP A 42 11.21 2.20 -13.24
C ASP A 42 10.32 1.94 -12.02
N GLU A 43 9.09 1.50 -12.28
CA GLU A 43 8.09 1.22 -11.25
C GLU A 43 8.59 0.21 -10.20
N ASP A 44 9.34 -0.81 -10.62
CA ASP A 44 9.85 -1.83 -9.71
C ASP A 44 10.95 -1.25 -8.81
N ALA A 45 11.75 -0.30 -9.33
CA ALA A 45 12.77 0.40 -8.55
C ALA A 45 12.13 1.34 -7.51
N ILE A 46 11.09 2.07 -7.91
CA ILE A 46 10.32 2.97 -7.03
C ILE A 46 9.66 2.16 -5.92
N GLU A 47 9.00 1.05 -6.26
CA GLU A 47 8.36 0.17 -5.28
C GLU A 47 9.35 -0.40 -4.28
N LYS A 48 10.49 -0.93 -4.76
CA LYS A 48 11.57 -1.43 -3.89
C LYS A 48 12.08 -0.34 -2.95
N ALA A 49 12.21 0.90 -3.44
CA ALA A 49 12.60 2.03 -2.60
C ALA A 49 11.57 2.30 -1.49
N VAL A 50 10.28 2.32 -1.82
CA VAL A 50 9.20 2.50 -0.84
C VAL A 50 9.21 1.39 0.22
N LEU A 51 9.30 0.12 -0.19
CA LEU A 51 9.35 -1.02 0.74
C LEU A 51 10.57 -0.97 1.65
N ASN A 52 11.73 -0.59 1.11
CA ASN A 52 12.95 -0.41 1.90
C ASN A 52 12.82 0.71 2.92
N ILE A 53 12.22 1.85 2.53
CA ILE A 53 11.97 2.98 3.44
C ILE A 53 11.06 2.55 4.58
N ILE A 54 9.97 1.84 4.29
CA ILE A 54 9.06 1.31 5.31
C ILE A 54 9.83 0.39 6.27
N ASN A 55 10.62 -0.55 5.74
CA ASN A 55 11.40 -1.49 6.55
C ASN A 55 12.47 -0.78 7.41
N GLU A 56 13.07 0.31 6.94
CA GLU A 56 14.05 1.11 7.70
C GLU A 56 13.42 2.04 8.75
N CYS A 57 12.15 2.43 8.57
CA CYS A 57 11.47 3.42 9.40
C CYS A 57 10.52 2.80 10.43
N VAL A 58 10.02 1.59 10.20
CA VAL A 58 9.23 0.84 11.18
C VAL A 58 10.16 0.11 12.15
N GLU A 59 9.97 0.34 13.45
CA GLU A 59 10.80 -0.28 14.49
C GLU A 59 10.22 -1.61 14.98
N THR A 60 8.89 -1.76 14.93
CA THR A 60 8.24 -3.04 15.21
C THR A 60 8.62 -4.05 14.13
N PRO A 61 9.01 -5.29 14.48
CA PRO A 61 9.30 -6.31 13.49
C PRO A 61 8.10 -6.56 12.58
N ILE A 62 8.27 -6.32 11.29
CA ILE A 62 7.27 -6.57 10.24
C ILE A 62 7.92 -7.32 9.07
N ASN A 63 7.09 -8.03 8.31
CA ASN A 63 7.49 -8.54 7.00
C ASN A 63 6.74 -7.73 5.95
N VAL A 64 7.45 -6.87 5.22
CA VAL A 64 6.84 -6.02 4.18
C VAL A 64 6.19 -6.83 3.05
N ASN A 65 6.58 -8.09 2.87
CA ASN A 65 5.99 -8.99 1.87
C ASN A 65 4.56 -9.45 2.25
N ASP A 66 4.20 -9.38 3.53
CA ASP A 66 2.87 -9.74 4.03
C ASP A 66 1.90 -8.53 4.05
N LEU A 67 2.35 -7.35 3.66
CA LEU A 67 1.51 -6.14 3.59
C LEU A 67 0.73 -6.09 2.28
N THR A 68 -0.50 -5.58 2.33
CA THR A 68 -1.26 -5.26 1.11
C THR A 68 -0.74 -3.97 0.46
N THR A 69 -1.12 -3.71 -0.79
CA THR A 69 -0.73 -2.45 -1.46
C THR A 69 -1.22 -1.23 -0.69
N PHE A 70 -2.47 -1.27 -0.22
CA PHE A 70 -3.04 -0.17 0.54
C PHE A 70 -2.40 0.01 1.92
N ASP A 71 -1.87 -1.05 2.54
CA ASP A 71 -1.06 -0.93 3.75
C ASP A 71 0.24 -0.18 3.44
N VAL A 72 0.94 -0.58 2.38
CA VAL A 72 2.22 0.02 1.96
C VAL A 72 2.03 1.51 1.67
N GLU A 73 1.01 1.88 0.88
CA GLU A 73 0.69 3.27 0.55
C GLU A 73 0.33 4.09 1.80
N PHE A 74 -0.56 3.57 2.65
CA PHE A 74 -0.95 4.24 3.89
C PHE A 74 0.24 4.46 4.82
N MET A 75 1.04 3.42 5.04
CA MET A 75 2.22 3.49 5.89
C MET A 75 3.23 4.50 5.32
N PHE A 76 3.51 4.46 4.01
CA PHE A 76 4.42 5.39 3.37
C PHE A 76 3.96 6.85 3.50
N ILE A 77 2.68 7.14 3.23
CA ILE A 77 2.10 8.49 3.40
C ILE A 77 2.18 8.94 4.86
N THR A 78 1.95 8.04 5.81
CA THR A 78 2.02 8.31 7.25
C THR A 78 3.46 8.62 7.70
N LEU A 79 4.46 7.90 7.16
CA LEU A 79 5.87 8.20 7.38
C LEU A 79 6.24 9.58 6.82
N ARG A 80 5.72 9.91 5.62
CA ARG A 80 5.95 11.17 4.91
C ARG A 80 5.37 12.38 5.63
N SER A 81 4.12 12.29 6.08
CA SER A 81 3.40 13.43 6.66
C SER A 81 4.11 14.00 7.89
N LYS A 82 4.74 13.12 8.69
CA LYS A 82 5.51 13.50 9.88
C LYS A 82 6.95 13.95 9.60
N SER A 83 7.42 13.86 8.36
CA SER A 83 8.79 14.24 7.96
C SER A 83 8.86 15.63 7.35
N VAL A 84 8.12 15.85 6.26
CA VAL A 84 8.24 17.04 5.39
C VAL A 84 7.06 18.03 5.53
N GLY A 85 6.09 17.70 6.38
CA GLY A 85 4.89 18.50 6.64
C GLY A 85 3.61 17.78 6.21
N GLU A 86 2.52 18.19 6.86
CA GLU A 86 1.22 17.51 6.77
C GLU A 86 0.40 17.98 5.55
N GLY A 87 0.70 19.16 5.00
CA GLY A 87 -0.02 19.73 3.85
C GLY A 87 0.76 19.61 2.54
N ILE A 88 0.18 18.96 1.54
CA ILE A 88 0.66 19.04 0.15
C ILE A 88 -0.21 20.03 -0.62
N LYS A 89 0.43 20.91 -1.40
CA LYS A 89 -0.25 21.80 -2.34
C LYS A 89 -0.31 21.14 -3.70
N LEU A 90 -1.51 20.88 -4.19
CA LEU A 90 -1.76 20.44 -5.55
C LEU A 90 -2.27 21.62 -6.37
N THR A 91 -1.83 21.69 -7.61
CA THR A 91 -2.27 22.68 -8.58
C THR A 91 -2.79 21.97 -9.84
N PRO A 92 -3.90 21.20 -9.73
CA PRO A 92 -4.49 20.57 -10.89
C PRO A 92 -4.80 21.60 -11.96
N LYS A 93 -4.51 21.24 -13.21
CA LYS A 93 -4.97 22.01 -14.37
C LYS A 93 -6.46 21.77 -14.54
N CYS A 94 -7.15 22.79 -15.00
CA CYS A 94 -8.55 22.67 -15.39
C CYS A 94 -8.66 21.74 -16.63
N ASP A 95 -9.64 20.83 -16.64
CA ASP A 95 -9.81 19.83 -17.72
C ASP A 95 -10.40 20.42 -19.02
N GLY A 96 -10.63 21.73 -19.09
CA GLY A 96 -11.15 22.40 -20.29
C GLY A 96 -10.03 22.99 -21.15
N ASP A 97 -10.08 22.74 -22.46
CA ASP A 97 -9.07 23.21 -23.43
C ASP A 97 -8.84 24.74 -23.44
N GLU A 98 -9.80 25.54 -22.96
CA GLU A 98 -9.72 27.00 -22.85
C GLU A 98 -9.55 27.51 -21.41
N CYS A 99 -9.44 26.61 -20.44
CA CYS A 99 -9.41 26.94 -19.02
C CYS A 99 -7.96 26.86 -18.50
N GLU A 100 -7.27 28.00 -18.45
CA GLU A 100 -5.89 28.09 -17.93
C GLU A 100 -5.83 28.32 -16.40
N GLU A 101 -6.99 28.34 -15.72
CA GLU A 101 -7.06 28.66 -14.30
C GLU A 101 -6.47 27.53 -13.44
N ILE A 102 -5.52 27.90 -12.58
CA ILE A 102 -4.86 26.98 -11.66
C ILE A 102 -5.61 27.03 -10.33
N ASN A 103 -6.19 25.90 -9.94
CA ASN A 103 -6.85 25.77 -8.65
C ASN A 103 -5.87 25.22 -7.61
N GLU A 104 -5.48 26.01 -6.61
CA GLU A 104 -4.65 25.50 -5.50
C GLU A 104 -5.53 24.69 -4.53
N VAL A 105 -5.24 23.40 -4.38
CA VAL A 105 -5.89 22.50 -3.42
C VAL A 105 -4.86 22.06 -2.40
N VAL A 106 -5.14 22.28 -1.12
CA VAL A 106 -4.29 21.81 -0.03
C VAL A 106 -4.85 20.51 0.54
N ILE A 107 -4.10 19.42 0.42
CA ILE A 107 -4.46 18.13 1.00
C ILE A 107 -3.68 17.93 2.30
N ASN A 108 -4.39 17.62 3.39
CA ASN A 108 -3.77 17.20 4.65
C ASN A 108 -3.55 15.67 4.63
N LEU A 109 -2.29 15.26 4.57
CA LEU A 109 -1.84 13.87 4.57
C LEU A 109 -2.16 13.12 5.87
N GLU A 110 -2.33 13.80 7.00
CA GLU A 110 -2.78 13.15 8.25
C GLU A 110 -4.22 12.65 8.18
N LYS A 111 -5.02 13.23 7.29
CA LYS A 111 -6.42 12.84 7.10
C LYS A 111 -6.57 11.72 6.09
N VAL A 112 -5.48 11.24 5.49
CA VAL A 112 -5.53 10.12 4.55
C VAL A 112 -5.81 8.85 5.34
N THR A 113 -6.87 8.15 4.94
CA THR A 113 -7.30 6.89 5.56
C THR A 113 -7.68 5.88 4.48
N VAL A 114 -7.52 4.59 4.77
CA VAL A 114 -8.06 3.52 3.92
C VAL A 114 -9.55 3.37 4.23
N GLU A 115 -10.40 3.72 3.26
CA GLU A 115 -11.85 3.63 3.40
C GLU A 115 -12.38 2.20 3.22
N ASN A 116 -13.65 1.99 3.60
CA ASN A 116 -14.42 0.75 3.36
C ASN A 116 -13.85 -0.54 3.96
N LEU A 117 -12.88 -0.46 4.88
CA LEU A 117 -12.36 -1.66 5.57
C LEU A 117 -13.39 -2.30 6.50
N LYS A 118 -14.26 -1.49 7.13
CA LYS A 118 -15.32 -1.97 8.02
C LYS A 118 -16.53 -2.50 7.25
N ASP A 119 -16.77 -1.92 6.08
CA ASP A 119 -17.88 -2.26 5.19
C ASP A 119 -17.42 -3.20 4.06
N ALA A 120 -16.25 -3.84 4.24
CA ALA A 120 -15.71 -4.77 3.26
C ALA A 120 -16.70 -5.93 3.07
N PRO A 121 -16.96 -6.34 1.81
CA PRO A 121 -17.86 -7.45 1.54
C PRO A 121 -17.36 -8.73 2.21
N ASP A 122 -18.30 -9.63 2.50
CA ASP A 122 -17.96 -10.96 3.00
C ASP A 122 -17.00 -11.64 2.01
N LYS A 123 -15.91 -12.17 2.55
CA LYS A 123 -14.88 -12.85 1.78
C LYS A 123 -15.22 -14.31 1.55
N HIS A 124 -16.21 -14.83 2.26
CA HIS A 124 -16.80 -16.12 1.99
C HIS A 124 -17.86 -16.00 0.90
N ILE A 125 -17.58 -16.55 -0.28
CA ILE A 125 -18.48 -16.50 -1.43
C ILE A 125 -19.01 -17.91 -1.70
N LYS A 126 -20.33 -18.08 -1.56
CA LYS A 126 -21.03 -19.29 -2.00
C LYS A 126 -21.26 -19.22 -3.52
N LEU A 127 -20.70 -20.18 -4.26
CA LEU A 127 -20.85 -20.26 -5.72
C LEU A 127 -22.03 -21.15 -6.12
N THR A 128 -22.17 -22.30 -5.46
CA THR A 128 -23.27 -23.26 -5.63
C THR A 128 -23.67 -23.81 -4.27
N ASP A 129 -24.62 -24.76 -4.22
CA ASP A 129 -25.01 -25.39 -2.95
C ASP A 129 -23.90 -26.17 -2.26
N ASP A 130 -22.95 -26.72 -3.03
CA ASP A 130 -21.86 -27.56 -2.53
C ASP A 130 -20.48 -26.90 -2.65
N ILE A 131 -20.37 -25.73 -3.29
CA ILE A 131 -19.10 -25.05 -3.51
C ILE A 131 -19.13 -23.64 -2.93
N SER A 132 -18.16 -23.35 -2.08
CA SER A 132 -17.86 -22.01 -1.57
C SER A 132 -16.36 -21.74 -1.58
N ILE A 133 -15.98 -20.47 -1.57
CA ILE A 133 -14.59 -20.03 -1.55
C ILE A 133 -14.38 -18.98 -0.47
N ASP A 134 -13.24 -19.03 0.21
CA ASP A 134 -12.73 -17.92 1.02
C ASP A 134 -11.72 -17.12 0.20
N LEU A 135 -11.90 -15.80 0.21
CA LEU A 135 -10.98 -14.84 -0.39
C LEU A 135 -10.09 -14.20 0.67
N ARG A 136 -8.87 -13.85 0.27
CA ARG A 136 -7.96 -13.01 1.05
C ARG A 136 -7.53 -11.79 0.26
N TRP A 137 -7.04 -10.79 0.98
CA TRP A 137 -6.33 -9.68 0.34
C TRP A 137 -5.00 -10.19 -0.23
N THR A 138 -4.66 -9.73 -1.42
CA THR A 138 -3.34 -9.95 -1.98
C THR A 138 -2.32 -9.08 -1.25
N THR A 139 -1.10 -9.60 -1.09
CA THR A 139 0.00 -8.92 -0.41
C THR A 139 1.18 -8.74 -1.37
N MET A 140 2.22 -8.04 -0.95
CA MET A 140 3.40 -7.79 -1.79
C MET A 140 4.06 -9.09 -2.28
N LYS A 141 3.99 -10.20 -1.51
CA LYS A 141 4.49 -11.52 -1.95
C LYS A 141 3.72 -12.12 -3.14
N ASP A 142 2.47 -11.70 -3.30
CA ASP A 142 1.59 -12.16 -4.37
C ASP A 142 1.84 -11.42 -5.68
N ARG A 143 2.61 -10.32 -5.63
CA ARG A 143 3.08 -9.58 -6.80
C ARG A 143 4.23 -10.34 -7.47
N VAL A 144 3.92 -11.54 -7.94
CA VAL A 144 4.80 -12.31 -8.80
C VAL A 144 4.80 -11.65 -10.19
N GLU A 145 5.94 -11.70 -10.88
CA GLU A 145 6.08 -11.34 -12.31
C GLU A 145 5.01 -12.00 -13.22
N ASN A 146 4.35 -13.07 -12.73
CA ASN A 146 3.29 -13.80 -13.41
C ASN A 146 1.94 -13.09 -13.48
N LEU A 147 1.70 -11.98 -12.76
CA LEU A 147 0.47 -11.21 -12.93
C LEU A 147 0.47 -10.38 -14.22
N LYS A 148 1.65 -9.99 -14.74
CA LYS A 148 1.80 -9.31 -16.03
C LYS A 148 1.81 -10.37 -17.15
N LYS A 149 0.62 -10.77 -17.61
CA LYS A 149 0.46 -11.62 -18.80
C LYS A 149 0.14 -10.78 -20.03
N ASP A 150 0.13 -11.43 -21.19
CA ASP A 150 0.01 -10.78 -22.50
C ASP A 150 -1.30 -10.00 -22.67
N THR A 151 -2.32 -10.29 -21.84
CA THR A 151 -3.62 -9.61 -21.88
C THR A 151 -4.11 -9.11 -20.52
N GLU A 152 -4.89 -8.03 -20.55
CA GLU A 152 -5.57 -7.47 -19.38
C GLU A 152 -6.54 -8.48 -18.73
N THR A 153 -7.24 -9.26 -19.54
CA THR A 153 -8.17 -10.30 -19.07
C THR A 153 -7.46 -11.37 -18.24
N GLU A 154 -6.33 -11.87 -18.71
CA GLU A 154 -5.52 -12.85 -17.96
C GLU A 154 -4.98 -12.26 -16.67
N THR A 155 -4.59 -10.99 -16.69
CA THR A 155 -4.15 -10.25 -15.50
C THR A 155 -5.25 -10.23 -14.44
N ILE A 156 -6.49 -9.91 -14.82
CA ILE A 156 -7.64 -9.89 -13.91
C ILE A 156 -7.93 -11.30 -13.37
N ILE A 157 -7.97 -12.32 -14.24
CA ILE A 157 -8.22 -13.70 -13.82
C ILE A 157 -7.16 -14.17 -12.83
N ASN A 158 -5.88 -13.90 -13.11
CA ASN A 158 -4.79 -14.30 -12.22
C ASN A 158 -4.85 -13.57 -10.87
N MET A 159 -5.28 -12.30 -10.86
CA MET A 159 -5.49 -11.57 -9.62
C MET A 159 -6.59 -12.22 -8.76
N ILE A 160 -7.69 -12.68 -9.38
CA ILE A 160 -8.75 -13.42 -8.66
C ILE A 160 -8.19 -14.74 -8.12
N VAL A 161 -7.49 -15.53 -8.94
CA VAL A 161 -6.89 -16.80 -8.51
C VAL A 161 -5.94 -16.61 -7.33
N THR A 162 -5.12 -15.56 -7.39
CA THR A 162 -4.16 -15.24 -6.32
C THR A 162 -4.83 -14.82 -5.01
N SER A 163 -6.06 -14.32 -5.10
CA SER A 163 -6.88 -13.93 -3.95
C SER A 163 -7.63 -15.12 -3.32
N LEU A 164 -7.65 -16.30 -3.94
CA LEU A 164 -8.27 -17.50 -3.35
C LEU A 164 -7.43 -17.97 -2.16
N GLU A 165 -8.08 -18.15 -1.01
CA GLU A 165 -7.47 -18.68 0.22
C GLU A 165 -7.88 -20.13 0.46
N THR A 166 -9.17 -20.45 0.32
CA THR A 166 -9.66 -21.82 0.52
C THR A 166 -10.84 -22.10 -0.39
N ILE A 167 -10.90 -23.31 -0.95
CA ILE A 167 -12.02 -23.82 -1.74
C ILE A 167 -12.66 -24.97 -0.97
N TYR A 168 -13.96 -24.87 -0.74
CA TYR A 168 -14.78 -25.92 -0.15
C TYR A 168 -15.62 -26.56 -1.26
N SER A 169 -15.61 -27.88 -1.34
CA SER A 169 -16.34 -28.64 -2.35
C SER A 169 -16.94 -29.90 -1.72
N GLY A 170 -18.20 -29.83 -1.29
CA GLY A 170 -18.84 -30.90 -0.53
C GLY A 170 -18.12 -31.15 0.80
N GLU A 171 -17.56 -32.34 0.98
CA GLU A 171 -16.77 -32.69 2.17
C GLU A 171 -15.28 -32.34 2.04
N ASP A 172 -14.82 -31.97 0.83
CA ASP A 172 -13.42 -31.68 0.54
C ASP A 172 -13.06 -30.20 0.78
N THR A 173 -11.85 -29.97 1.27
CA THR A 173 -11.28 -28.63 1.50
C THR A 173 -9.89 -28.53 0.87
N TYR A 174 -9.65 -27.47 0.11
CA TYR A 174 -8.38 -27.17 -0.56
C TYR A 174 -7.88 -25.79 -0.14
N ALA A 175 -6.66 -25.70 0.39
CA ALA A 175 -6.02 -24.46 0.86
C ALA A 175 -4.57 -24.37 0.35
#